data_AF-A0A645HMY7-F1
#
_entry.id   AF-A0A645HMY7-F1
#
_cell.length_a   1.000
_cell.length_b   1.000
_cell.length_c   1.000
_cell.angle_alpha   90.00
_cell.angle_beta   90.00
_cell.angle_gamma   90.00
#
_symmetry.space_group_name_H-M   'P 1'
#
loop_
_entity.id
_entity.type
_entity.pdbx_description
1 polymer ?
#
loop_
_entity_poly.entity_id
_entity_poly.type
_entity_poly.pdbx_seq_one_letter_code
_entity_poly.pdbx_strand_id
1 'polypeptide(L)'
;MHYQNDLSLSEIGEELSISRQAVRDQLKRTEKILIGYEEKLRLVERFQQQQRAVLKMKNILDEIGTGEVSRETTEAIVTMKQIADAILS
;
A
#
# COMPACT_ATOMS: atom_id res chain seq x y z
N MET A 1 -19.76 3.63 -26.97
CA MET A 1 -18.36 3.51 -26.49
C MET A 1 -18.34 2.57 -25.28
N HIS A 2 -18.27 1.25 -25.48
CA HIS A 2 -18.31 0.24 -24.40
C HIS A 2 -17.38 -0.95 -24.74
N TYR A 3 -16.06 -0.78 -24.75
CA TYR A 3 -15.19 -1.79 -25.39
C TYR A 3 -13.79 -1.93 -24.77
N GLN A 4 -13.67 -2.22 -23.46
CA GLN A 4 -12.39 -2.78 -22.99
C GLN A 4 -12.46 -3.71 -21.77
N ASN A 5 -13.43 -3.53 -20.86
CA ASN A 5 -13.56 -4.39 -19.66
C ASN A 5 -14.73 -5.40 -19.72
N ASP A 6 -15.59 -5.32 -20.73
CA ASP A 6 -16.76 -6.20 -20.85
C ASP A 6 -16.42 -7.59 -21.42
N LEU A 7 -15.36 -7.73 -22.21
CA LEU A 7 -14.92 -9.01 -22.76
C LEU A 7 -14.49 -9.95 -21.62
N SER A 8 -13.64 -9.49 -20.70
CA SER A 8 -13.20 -10.25 -19.51
C SER A 8 -14.36 -10.66 -18.58
N LEU A 9 -15.34 -9.77 -18.31
CA LEU A 9 -16.46 -10.11 -17.43
C LEU A 9 -17.49 -11.05 -18.08
N SER A 10 -17.58 -11.04 -19.41
CA SER A 10 -18.42 -11.99 -20.15
C SER A 10 -17.80 -13.36 -20.17
N GLU A 11 -16.49 -13.43 -20.45
CA GLU A 11 -15.72 -14.67 -20.48
C GLU A 11 -15.79 -15.36 -19.10
N ILE A 12 -15.65 -14.60 -18.00
CA ILE A 12 -15.84 -15.13 -16.64
C ILE A 12 -17.28 -15.61 -16.40
N GLY A 13 -18.28 -14.89 -16.93
CA GLY A 13 -19.68 -15.26 -16.82
C GLY A 13 -20.02 -16.55 -17.58
N GLU A 14 -19.49 -16.69 -18.80
CA GLU A 14 -19.64 -17.89 -19.64
C GLU A 14 -18.97 -19.10 -18.97
N GLU A 15 -17.73 -18.97 -18.50
CA GLU A 15 -16.99 -20.04 -17.80
C GLU A 15 -17.72 -20.50 -16.53
N LEU A 16 -18.26 -19.56 -15.75
CA LEU A 16 -18.96 -19.84 -14.50
C LEU A 16 -20.47 -20.10 -14.70
N SER A 17 -20.96 -20.09 -15.94
CA SER A 17 -22.39 -20.22 -16.28
C SER A 17 -23.30 -19.23 -15.53
N ILE A 18 -22.82 -18.01 -15.29
CA ILE A 18 -23.55 -16.92 -14.63
C ILE A 18 -23.62 -15.69 -15.53
N SER A 19 -24.65 -14.87 -15.34
CA SER A 19 -24.79 -13.66 -16.16
C SER A 19 -23.66 -12.66 -15.89
N ARG A 20 -23.29 -11.86 -16.91
CA ARG A 20 -22.35 -10.73 -16.74
C ARG A 20 -22.77 -9.82 -15.58
N GLN A 21 -24.08 -9.62 -15.39
CA GLN A 21 -24.60 -8.83 -14.28
C GLN A 21 -24.30 -9.48 -12.92
N ALA A 22 -24.43 -10.80 -12.80
CA ALA A 22 -24.08 -11.53 -11.59
C ALA A 22 -22.58 -11.40 -11.25
N VAL A 23 -21.70 -11.46 -12.27
CA VAL A 23 -20.25 -11.21 -12.09
C VAL A 23 -20.00 -9.80 -11.55
N ARG A 24 -20.63 -8.77 -12.15
CA ARG A 24 -20.50 -7.38 -11.70
C ARG A 24 -20.99 -7.17 -10.28
N ASP A 25 -22.12 -7.76 -9.93
CA ASP A 25 -22.68 -7.65 -8.58
C ASP A 25 -21.79 -8.36 -7.55
N GLN A 26 -21.19 -9.49 -7.92
CA GLN A 26 -20.25 -10.19 -7.07
C GLN A 26 -18.96 -9.38 -6.84
N LEU A 27 -18.39 -8.77 -7.87
CA LEU A 27 -17.23 -7.89 -7.74
C LEU A 27 -17.51 -6.73 -6.80
N LYS A 28 -18.64 -6.03 -6.96
CA LYS A 28 -19.04 -4.93 -6.07
C LYS A 28 -19.22 -5.38 -4.62
N ARG A 29 -19.81 -6.56 -4.40
CA ARG A 29 -19.96 -7.11 -3.04
C ARG A 29 -18.60 -7.43 -2.42
N THR A 30 -17.71 -8.08 -3.18
CA THR A 30 -16.35 -8.41 -2.72
C THR A 30 -15.56 -7.14 -2.41
N GLU A 31 -15.62 -6.12 -3.27
CA GLU A 31 -14.99 -4.82 -3.04
C GLU A 31 -15.45 -4.21 -1.71
N LYS A 32 -16.76 -4.19 -1.45
CA LYS A 32 -17.31 -3.69 -0.18
C LYS A 32 -16.80 -4.48 1.03
N ILE A 33 -16.68 -5.80 0.90
CA ILE A 33 -16.14 -6.65 1.98
C ILE A 33 -14.66 -6.34 2.23
N LEU A 34 -13.86 -6.20 1.17
CA LEU A 34 -12.44 -5.88 1.27
C LEU A 34 -12.23 -4.49 1.89
N ILE A 35 -13.02 -3.49 1.49
CA ILE A 35 -13.00 -2.16 2.14
C ILE A 35 -13.33 -2.28 3.62
N GLY A 36 -14.36 -3.05 3.99
CA GLY A 36 -14.71 -3.28 5.40
C GLY A 36 -13.63 -4.02 6.19
N TYR A 37 -12.85 -4.90 5.55
CA TYR A 37 -11.66 -5.49 6.18
C TYR A 37 -10.56 -4.45 6.38
N GLU A 38 -10.28 -3.61 5.38
CA GLU A 38 -9.27 -2.57 5.51
C GLU A 38 -9.64 -1.54 6.57
N GLU A 39 -10.90 -1.12 6.68
CA GLU A 39 -11.36 -0.21 7.74
C GLU A 39 -11.09 -0.75 9.16
N LYS A 40 -11.22 -2.07 9.34
CA LYS A 40 -11.02 -2.74 10.63
C LYS A 40 -9.57 -3.07 10.92
N LEU A 41 -8.83 -3.53 9.91
CA LEU A 41 -7.49 -4.08 10.08
C LEU A 41 -6.40 -3.04 9.79
N ARG A 42 -6.69 -2.04 8.95
CA ARG A 42 -5.79 -0.97 8.51
C ARG A 42 -4.46 -1.49 7.97
N LEU A 43 -4.48 -2.63 7.27
CA LEU A 43 -3.26 -3.31 6.84
C LEU A 43 -2.55 -2.52 5.75
N VAL A 44 -3.30 -2.07 4.75
CA VAL A 44 -2.75 -1.28 3.65
C VAL A 44 -2.26 0.06 4.19
N GLU A 45 -3.05 0.70 5.06
CA GLU A 45 -2.65 1.97 5.68
C GLU A 45 -1.32 1.83 6.45
N ARG A 46 -1.21 0.84 7.34
CA ARG A 46 0.00 0.58 8.14
C ARG A 46 1.19 0.24 7.25
N PHE A 47 1.00 -0.59 6.23
CA PHE A 47 2.05 -0.92 5.27
C PHE A 47 2.58 0.33 4.54
N GLN A 48 1.69 1.21 4.09
CA GLN A 48 2.10 2.46 3.45
C GLN A 48 2.81 3.41 4.42
N GLN A 49 2.39 3.48 5.68
CA GLN A 49 3.07 4.25 6.72
C GLN A 49 4.51 3.74 6.93
N GLN A 50 4.68 2.41 7.03
CA GLN A 50 5.99 1.76 7.16
C GLN A 50 6.87 2.05 5.93
N GLN A 51 6.32 1.94 4.72
CA GLN A 51 7.06 2.23 3.49
C GLN A 51 7.56 3.69 3.45
N ARG A 52 6.70 4.66 3.82
CA ARG A 52 7.10 6.07 3.89
C ARG A 52 8.20 6.31 4.93
N ALA A 53 8.09 5.65 6.08
CA ALA A 53 9.06 5.75 7.15
C ALA A 53 10.44 5.19 6.72
N VAL A 54 10.46 4.03 6.06
CA VAL A 54 11.69 3.46 5.48
C VAL A 54 12.28 4.37 4.40
N LEU A 55 11.46 4.92 3.51
CA LEU A 55 11.93 5.86 2.49
C LEU A 55 12.57 7.11 3.12
N LYS A 56 11.97 7.65 4.19
CA LYS A 56 12.54 8.77 4.93
C LYS A 56 13.90 8.44 5.54
N MET A 57 14.05 7.25 6.14
CA MET A 57 15.35 6.79 6.64
C MET A 57 16.38 6.65 5.52
N LYS A 58 15.98 6.11 4.36
CA LYS A 58 16.87 6.01 3.20
C LYS A 58 17.35 7.38 2.73
N ASN A 59 16.45 8.37 2.60
CA ASN A 59 16.83 9.72 2.20
C ASN A 59 17.84 10.34 3.18
N ILE A 60 17.62 10.16 4.49
CA ILE A 60 18.55 10.61 5.53
C ILE A 60 19.93 9.93 5.36
N LEU A 61 19.97 8.63 5.06
CA LEU A 61 21.23 7.92 4.80
C LEU A 61 21.93 8.43 3.54
N ASP A 62 21.20 8.68 2.46
CA ASP A 62 21.74 9.22 1.22
C ASP A 62 22.34 10.63 1.43
N GLU A 63 21.73 11.45 2.29
CA GLU A 63 22.26 12.77 2.70
C GLU A 63 23.55 12.65 3.55
N ILE A 64 23.67 11.61 4.37
CA ILE A 64 24.87 11.35 5.20
C ILE A 64 26.05 10.82 4.37
N GLY A 65 25.79 10.16 3.23
CA GLY A 65 26.74 9.33 2.47
C GLY A 65 27.97 10.00 1.87
N THR A 66 28.33 11.24 2.23
CA THR A 66 29.44 11.98 1.59
C THR A 66 30.40 12.74 2.52
N GLY A 67 30.32 12.62 3.86
CA GLY A 67 31.16 13.42 4.77
C GLY A 67 31.58 12.77 6.09
N GLU A 68 32.53 13.43 6.78
CA GLU A 68 32.93 13.11 8.15
C GLU A 68 31.75 13.24 9.13
N VAL A 69 31.79 12.48 10.23
CA VAL A 69 30.74 12.49 11.27
C VAL A 69 30.60 13.90 11.84
N SER A 70 29.55 14.61 11.43
CA SER A 70 29.22 15.94 11.92
C SER A 70 28.12 15.90 12.99
N ARG A 71 27.85 17.06 13.60
CA ARG A 71 26.71 17.23 14.50
C ARG A 71 25.39 16.99 13.76
N GLU A 72 25.28 17.39 12.48
CA GLU A 72 24.11 17.09 11.65
C GLU A 72 23.96 15.58 11.40
N THR A 73 25.05 14.84 11.16
CA THR A 73 25.00 13.38 11.02
C THR A 73 24.46 12.70 12.28
N THR A 74 24.84 13.21 13.45
CA THR A 74 24.38 12.66 14.74
C THR A 74 22.88 12.92 14.94
N GLU A 75 22.40 14.13 14.62
CA GLU A 75 20.98 14.49 14.70
C GLU A 75 20.12 13.68 13.70
N ALA A 76 20.67 13.44 12.51
CA ALA A 76 20.06 12.60 11.48
C ALA A 76 19.90 11.13 11.92
N ILE A 77 20.93 10.56 12.57
CA ILE A 77 20.86 9.21 13.14
C ILE A 77 19.82 9.12 14.27
N VAL A 78 19.74 10.13 15.15
CA VAL A 78 18.70 10.18 16.19
C VAL A 78 17.31 10.20 15.58
N THR A 79 17.11 10.98 14.51
CA THR A 79 15.84 11.05 13.77
C THR A 79 15.48 9.70 13.15
N MET A 80 16.44 8.99 12.55
CA MET A 80 16.20 7.63 12.04
C MET A 80 15.81 6.65 13.13
N LYS A 81 16.47 6.74 14.30
CA LYS A 81 16.13 5.88 15.44
C LYS A 81 14.69 6.09 15.91
N GLN A 82 14.24 7.34 16.01
CA GLN A 82 12.85 7.66 16.35
C GLN A 82 11.85 7.11 15.32
N ILE A 83 12.20 7.17 14.03
CA ILE A 83 11.37 6.60 12.96
C ILE A 83 11.28 5.08 13.09
N ALA A 84 12.41 4.41 13.35
CA ALA A 84 12.44 2.96 13.58
C ALA A 84 11.63 2.55 14.81
N ASP A 85 11.76 3.27 15.92
CA ASP A 85 11.01 3.02 17.15
C ASP A 85 9.49 3.16 16.92
N ALA A 86 9.06 4.16 16.13
CA ALA A 86 7.65 4.35 15.76
C ALA A 86 7.09 3.29 14.81
N ILE A 87 7.93 2.61 14.02
CA ILE A 87 7.52 1.46 13.19
C ILE A 87 7.35 0.20 14.03
N LEU A 88 8.20 0.03 15.05
CA LEU A 88 8.28 -1.17 15.89
C LEU A 88 7.32 -1.16 17.09
N SER A 89 6.73 -0.01 17.42
CA SER A 89 5.66 0.16 18.44
C SER A 89 4.28 -0.20 17.91
#